data_AF-A0A397V6M2-F1
#
_entry.id   AF-A0A397V6M2-F1
#
_cell.length_a   1.000
_cell.length_b   1.000
_cell.length_c   1.000
_cell.angle_alpha   90.00
_cell.angle_beta   90.00
_cell.angle_gamma   90.00
#
_symmetry.space_group_name_H-M   'P 1'
#
loop_
_entity.id
_entity.type
_entity.pdbx_description
1 polymer ?
#
loop_
_entity_poly.entity_id
_entity_poly.type
_entity_poly.pdbx_seq_one_letter_code
_entity_poly.pdbx_strand_id
1 'polypeptide(L)'
;MVLQYADNGTLREYLTTNFTKLQWTDKLSLAKEIAHGLLFLHKNNIIHRDLHSKNILIHQRKPKITDFGLSRQINEITSNSNLHGMPAYIEPQCLVNDKYRRNMKSDVYSLGIILWELSSGRPPFSSFESVLALSVHIFKGNREDPIEDTPFQYIQLYKQCWDNNPTNRPETRLIFDTLKQINPNETLSQHQLIEVSAQFFENLRKEAHELFEQGKFFKALELFEVILKNCQLSPEEQVKATAWDLSRNCGFENFNELIMALRKNTTLTSLELGSNELGPFGGGLLSEVLCKNTTLTSLILKDNNLGSKGGKLLSEVLCKNTTLTFLDLDSNELGSEGGKALANALCKNTTLTSLNLENNNLGSEGGKALADALCSNSSLAFLNIRSNNIGLSGGYIFVEALCKNTTLKNLDIRDNNLKGGEVIVDAL
;
A
#
# COMPACT_ATOMS: atom_id res chain seq x y z
N MET A 1 -46.45 -20.07 -18.10
CA MET A 1 -45.38 -21.08 -17.94
C MET A 1 -45.83 -22.06 -16.86
N VAL A 2 -45.72 -23.37 -17.08
CA VAL A 2 -45.99 -24.40 -16.05
C VAL A 2 -44.64 -24.96 -15.61
N LEU A 3 -44.33 -24.89 -14.31
CA LEU A 3 -43.03 -25.26 -13.74
C LEU A 3 -43.20 -26.30 -12.61
N GLN A 4 -42.12 -27.02 -12.30
CA GLN A 4 -42.05 -27.90 -11.13
C GLN A 4 -42.26 -27.09 -9.83
N TYR A 5 -43.14 -27.57 -8.94
CA TYR A 5 -43.36 -26.96 -7.63
C TYR A 5 -42.17 -27.22 -6.69
N ALA A 6 -41.62 -26.17 -6.09
CA ALA A 6 -40.58 -26.25 -5.07
C ALA A 6 -41.22 -26.15 -3.67
N ASP A 7 -41.03 -27.18 -2.85
CA ASP A 7 -41.79 -27.39 -1.61
C ASP A 7 -41.22 -26.64 -0.39
N ASN A 8 -40.04 -26.02 -0.53
CA ASN A 8 -39.34 -25.34 0.56
C ASN A 8 -39.04 -23.86 0.27
N GLY A 9 -39.76 -23.26 -0.68
CA GLY A 9 -39.62 -21.85 -1.03
C GLY A 9 -38.25 -21.50 -1.62
N THR A 10 -37.84 -20.25 -1.44
CA THR A 10 -36.53 -19.75 -1.86
C THR A 10 -35.41 -20.18 -0.91
N LEU A 11 -34.16 -20.14 -1.36
CA LEU A 11 -32.99 -20.40 -0.52
C LEU A 11 -32.94 -19.42 0.66
N ARG A 12 -33.29 -18.14 0.45
CA ARG A 12 -33.36 -17.13 1.54
C ARG A 12 -34.33 -17.54 2.64
N GLU A 13 -35.54 -17.96 2.28
CA GLU A 13 -36.58 -18.39 3.23
C GLU A 13 -36.18 -19.71 3.92
N TYR A 14 -35.60 -20.63 3.15
CA TYR A 14 -35.10 -21.90 3.66
C TYR A 14 -34.01 -21.71 4.72
N LEU A 15 -33.03 -20.83 4.46
CA LEU A 15 -31.98 -20.49 5.43
C LEU A 15 -32.58 -19.84 6.67
N THR A 16 -33.45 -18.84 6.50
CA THR A 16 -34.12 -18.15 7.63
C THR A 16 -34.80 -19.15 8.58
N THR A 17 -35.41 -20.21 8.03
CA THR A 17 -36.19 -21.18 8.81
C THR A 17 -35.34 -22.34 9.36
N ASN A 18 -34.31 -22.76 8.64
CA ASN A 18 -33.60 -24.02 8.92
C ASN A 18 -32.13 -23.85 9.30
N PHE A 19 -31.55 -22.65 9.26
CA PHE A 19 -30.10 -22.46 9.41
C PHE A 19 -29.52 -23.09 10.67
N THR A 20 -30.18 -22.95 11.82
CA THR A 20 -29.72 -23.54 13.09
C THR A 20 -29.70 -25.08 13.09
N LYS A 21 -30.40 -25.72 12.15
CA LYS A 21 -30.44 -27.18 11.97
C LYS A 21 -29.42 -27.68 10.95
N LEU A 22 -28.88 -26.79 10.10
CA LEU A 22 -27.97 -27.16 9.01
C LEU A 22 -26.54 -27.34 9.52
N GLN A 23 -26.00 -28.54 9.33
CA GLN A 23 -24.58 -28.80 9.56
C GLN A 23 -23.74 -28.31 8.37
N TRP A 24 -22.43 -28.20 8.54
CA TRP A 24 -21.54 -27.79 7.45
C TRP A 24 -21.57 -28.74 6.24
N THR A 25 -21.80 -30.03 6.48
CA THR A 25 -22.04 -31.00 5.41
C THR A 25 -23.27 -30.64 4.56
N ASP A 26 -24.37 -30.19 5.19
CA ASP A 26 -25.58 -29.77 4.50
C ASP A 26 -25.36 -28.48 3.71
N LYS A 27 -24.74 -27.47 4.36
CA LYS A 27 -24.40 -26.18 3.73
C LYS A 27 -23.49 -26.38 2.51
N LEU A 28 -22.50 -27.25 2.64
CA LEU A 28 -21.57 -27.59 1.56
C LEU A 28 -22.28 -28.36 0.44
N SER A 29 -23.25 -29.22 0.76
CA SER A 29 -24.08 -29.90 -0.26
C SER A 29 -24.92 -28.89 -1.06
N LEU A 30 -25.57 -27.94 -0.38
CA LEU A 30 -26.30 -26.85 -1.03
C LEU A 30 -25.38 -26.04 -1.96
N ALA A 31 -24.20 -25.64 -1.48
CA ALA A 31 -23.22 -24.90 -2.27
C ALA A 31 -22.77 -25.67 -3.52
N LYS A 32 -22.48 -26.97 -3.39
CA LYS A 32 -22.09 -27.86 -4.49
C LYS A 32 -23.18 -27.94 -5.56
N GLU A 33 -24.43 -28.12 -5.16
CA GLU A 33 -25.55 -28.23 -6.10
C GLU A 33 -25.84 -26.91 -6.83
N ILE A 34 -25.74 -25.76 -6.14
CA ILE A 34 -25.86 -24.44 -6.77
C ILE A 34 -24.73 -24.21 -7.78
N ALA A 35 -23.48 -24.46 -7.38
CA ALA A 35 -22.33 -24.31 -8.26
C ALA A 35 -22.40 -25.27 -9.47
N HIS A 36 -22.91 -26.48 -9.28
CA HIS A 36 -23.15 -27.42 -10.37
C HIS A 36 -24.21 -26.91 -11.36
N GLY A 37 -25.32 -26.37 -10.85
CA GLY A 37 -26.35 -25.73 -11.67
C GLY A 37 -25.78 -24.57 -12.50
N LEU A 38 -24.99 -23.69 -11.87
CA LEU A 38 -24.35 -22.58 -12.58
C LEU A 38 -23.31 -23.06 -13.60
N LEU A 39 -22.53 -24.09 -13.26
CA LEU A 39 -21.58 -24.72 -14.17
C LEU A 39 -22.29 -25.27 -15.42
N PHE A 40 -23.47 -25.88 -15.25
CA PHE A 40 -24.28 -26.34 -16.37
C PHE A 40 -24.70 -25.17 -17.28
N LEU A 41 -25.16 -24.05 -16.71
CA LEU A 41 -25.51 -22.86 -17.49
C LEU A 41 -24.31 -22.32 -18.26
N HIS A 42 -23.16 -22.16 -17.59
CA HIS A 42 -21.95 -21.61 -18.20
C HIS A 42 -21.39 -22.51 -19.30
N LYS A 43 -21.41 -23.84 -19.11
CA LYS A 43 -21.04 -24.81 -20.17
C LYS A 43 -21.94 -24.74 -21.40
N ASN A 44 -23.20 -24.33 -21.23
CA ASN A 44 -24.16 -24.13 -22.32
C ASN A 44 -24.18 -22.67 -22.82
N ASN A 45 -23.17 -21.85 -22.47
CA ASN A 45 -23.06 -20.45 -22.87
C ASN A 45 -24.27 -19.59 -22.45
N ILE A 46 -24.89 -19.91 -21.32
CA ILE A 46 -26.00 -19.16 -20.72
C ILE A 46 -25.45 -18.36 -19.53
N ILE A 47 -25.66 -17.04 -19.55
CA ILE A 47 -25.35 -16.14 -18.44
C ILE A 47 -26.66 -15.84 -17.72
N HIS A 48 -26.71 -16.06 -16.39
CA HIS A 48 -27.94 -15.90 -15.61
C HIS A 48 -28.31 -14.43 -15.43
N ARG A 49 -27.31 -13.60 -15.10
CA ARG A 49 -27.38 -12.14 -14.89
C ARG A 49 -28.12 -11.66 -13.65
N ASP A 50 -28.93 -12.48 -13.01
CA ASP A 50 -29.71 -12.11 -11.81
C ASP A 50 -29.70 -13.24 -10.77
N LEU A 51 -28.52 -13.84 -10.60
CA LEU A 51 -28.34 -14.93 -9.65
C LEU A 51 -28.33 -14.36 -8.23
N HIS A 52 -29.25 -14.81 -7.39
CA HIS A 52 -29.29 -14.45 -5.97
C HIS A 52 -30.15 -15.44 -5.19
N SER A 53 -30.11 -15.43 -3.85
CA SER A 53 -30.78 -16.46 -3.04
C SER A 53 -32.31 -16.50 -3.16
N LYS A 54 -32.97 -15.43 -3.61
CA LYS A 54 -34.41 -15.47 -3.96
C LYS A 54 -34.71 -16.15 -5.31
N ASN A 55 -33.70 -16.32 -6.18
CA ASN A 55 -33.80 -16.98 -7.49
C ASN A 55 -33.21 -18.41 -7.44
N ILE A 56 -33.10 -18.95 -6.24
CA ILE A 56 -32.77 -20.35 -6.00
C ILE A 56 -33.92 -20.93 -5.18
N LEU A 57 -34.60 -21.93 -5.71
CA LEU A 57 -35.69 -22.61 -5.02
C LEU A 57 -35.21 -23.92 -4.42
N ILE A 58 -35.73 -24.29 -3.25
CA ILE A 58 -35.43 -25.57 -2.61
C ILE A 58 -36.58 -26.54 -2.87
N HIS A 59 -36.26 -27.67 -3.51
CA HIS A 59 -37.19 -28.77 -3.72
C HIS A 59 -36.58 -30.06 -3.17
N GLN A 60 -37.24 -30.71 -2.22
CA GLN A 60 -36.74 -31.95 -1.60
C GLN A 60 -35.30 -31.79 -1.05
N ARG A 61 -35.02 -30.66 -0.38
CA ARG A 61 -33.70 -30.24 0.12
C ARG A 61 -32.62 -29.99 -0.95
N LYS A 62 -32.98 -29.95 -2.23
CA LYS A 62 -32.06 -29.67 -3.34
C LYS A 62 -32.30 -28.29 -3.92
N PRO A 63 -31.26 -27.44 -4.06
CA PRO A 63 -31.39 -26.13 -4.67
C PRO A 63 -31.52 -26.25 -6.19
N LYS A 64 -32.41 -25.43 -6.75
CA LYS A 64 -32.67 -25.30 -8.18
C LYS A 64 -32.62 -23.83 -8.56
N ILE A 65 -31.72 -23.49 -9.48
CA ILE A 65 -31.62 -22.15 -10.05
C ILE A 65 -32.86 -21.89 -10.92
N THR A 66 -33.50 -20.73 -10.73
CA THR A 66 -34.72 -20.31 -11.43
C THR A 66 -34.60 -18.87 -11.93
N ASP A 67 -35.69 -18.35 -12.49
CA ASP A 67 -35.83 -16.98 -12.98
C ASP A 67 -34.82 -16.61 -14.08
N PHE A 68 -34.93 -17.34 -15.19
CA PHE A 68 -34.16 -17.10 -16.40
C PHE A 68 -34.69 -15.91 -17.22
N GLY A 69 -35.59 -15.08 -16.67
CA GLY A 69 -36.21 -13.96 -17.40
C GLY A 69 -35.19 -12.91 -17.90
N LEU A 70 -34.05 -12.80 -17.22
CA LEU A 70 -32.94 -11.94 -17.59
C LEU A 70 -31.75 -12.70 -18.21
N SER A 71 -31.85 -14.02 -18.34
CA SER A 71 -30.77 -14.86 -18.87
C SER A 71 -30.58 -14.66 -20.36
N ARG A 72 -29.34 -14.82 -20.83
CA ARG A 72 -28.96 -14.59 -22.23
C ARG A 72 -27.94 -15.61 -22.72
N GLN A 73 -28.03 -15.95 -24.00
CA GLN A 73 -26.92 -16.58 -24.70
C GLN A 73 -25.83 -15.55 -25.01
N ILE A 74 -24.57 -15.97 -24.97
CA ILE A 74 -23.40 -15.09 -25.22
C ILE A 74 -23.49 -14.33 -26.56
N ASN A 75 -24.16 -14.90 -27.57
CA ASN A 75 -24.20 -14.37 -28.93
C ASN A 75 -25.39 -13.43 -29.22
N GLU A 76 -26.27 -13.15 -28.25
CA GLU A 76 -27.40 -12.23 -28.44
C GLU A 76 -26.96 -10.75 -28.31
N ILE A 77 -27.06 -9.98 -29.41
CA ILE A 77 -26.75 -8.54 -29.43
C ILE A 77 -28.00 -7.74 -29.04
N THR A 78 -28.10 -7.25 -27.80
CA THR A 78 -29.13 -6.26 -27.40
C THR A 78 -28.63 -5.27 -26.32
N SER A 79 -29.29 -4.12 -26.24
CA SER A 79 -29.03 -3.00 -25.32
C SER A 79 -29.52 -3.30 -23.89
N ASN A 80 -28.63 -3.14 -22.89
CA ASN A 80 -28.92 -3.37 -21.47
C ASN A 80 -29.51 -2.11 -20.81
N SER A 81 -30.76 -1.75 -21.11
CA SER A 81 -31.41 -0.60 -20.45
C SER A 81 -32.22 -1.05 -19.23
N ASN A 82 -31.55 -1.26 -18.09
CA ASN A 82 -32.02 -1.08 -16.69
C ASN A 82 -31.20 -1.94 -15.71
N LEU A 83 -30.76 -1.33 -14.59
CA LEU A 83 -30.11 -2.01 -13.46
C LEU A 83 -31.13 -2.87 -12.71
N HIS A 84 -31.47 -4.03 -13.26
CA HIS A 84 -32.32 -5.03 -12.62
C HIS A 84 -31.48 -6.01 -11.79
N GLY A 85 -31.87 -6.21 -10.53
CA GLY A 85 -31.35 -7.22 -9.60
C GLY A 85 -31.28 -6.74 -8.14
N MET A 86 -30.89 -7.62 -7.22
CA MET A 86 -30.65 -7.25 -5.82
C MET A 86 -29.25 -6.60 -5.66
N PRO A 87 -29.15 -5.34 -5.14
CA PRO A 87 -27.90 -4.57 -5.12
C PRO A 87 -26.67 -5.30 -4.56
N ALA A 88 -26.85 -6.10 -3.50
CA ALA A 88 -25.78 -6.86 -2.87
C ALA A 88 -25.13 -7.93 -3.78
N TYR A 89 -25.88 -8.44 -4.76
CA TYR A 89 -25.45 -9.53 -5.66
C TYR A 89 -25.00 -9.01 -7.01
N ILE A 90 -25.25 -7.72 -7.29
CA ILE A 90 -24.81 -7.06 -8.51
C ILE A 90 -23.31 -6.80 -8.40
N GLU A 91 -22.55 -7.20 -9.42
CA GLU A 91 -21.12 -6.96 -9.43
C GLU A 91 -20.79 -5.45 -9.47
N PRO A 92 -19.65 -5.02 -8.90
CA PRO A 92 -19.32 -3.61 -8.75
C PRO A 92 -19.24 -2.84 -10.08
N GLN A 93 -18.84 -3.50 -11.18
CA GLN A 93 -18.68 -2.87 -12.49
C GLN A 93 -20.00 -2.33 -13.07
N CYS A 94 -21.12 -2.98 -12.74
CA CYS A 94 -22.45 -2.55 -13.18
C CYS A 94 -22.91 -1.24 -12.52
N LEU A 95 -22.28 -0.84 -11.41
CA LEU A 95 -22.63 0.38 -10.66
C LEU A 95 -21.96 1.64 -11.25
N VAL A 96 -20.93 1.46 -12.08
CA VAL A 96 -20.09 2.55 -12.60
C VAL A 96 -20.39 2.83 -14.07
N ASN A 97 -20.58 1.76 -14.84
CA ASN A 97 -20.73 1.83 -16.28
C ASN A 97 -22.08 1.22 -16.67
N ASP A 98 -23.02 2.09 -17.04
CA ASP A 98 -24.35 1.73 -17.54
C ASP A 98 -24.31 0.87 -18.81
N LYS A 99 -23.19 0.91 -19.55
CA LYS A 99 -22.93 0.07 -20.73
C LYS A 99 -22.17 -1.21 -20.41
N TYR A 100 -21.84 -1.48 -19.15
CA TYR A 100 -21.13 -2.69 -18.78
C TYR A 100 -21.95 -3.94 -19.15
N ARG A 101 -21.29 -4.90 -19.80
CA ARG A 101 -21.92 -6.15 -20.22
C ARG A 101 -21.61 -7.23 -19.20
N ARG A 102 -22.63 -7.60 -18.42
CA ARG A 102 -22.61 -8.78 -17.55
C ARG A 102 -22.20 -10.02 -18.36
N ASN A 103 -21.29 -10.80 -17.80
CA ASN A 103 -20.73 -12.02 -18.36
C ASN A 103 -20.76 -13.14 -17.30
N MET A 104 -20.10 -14.27 -17.58
CA MET A 104 -20.06 -15.38 -16.61
C MET A 104 -19.39 -14.99 -15.29
N LYS A 105 -18.44 -14.04 -15.29
CA LYS A 105 -17.78 -13.53 -14.07
C LYS A 105 -18.72 -12.67 -13.22
N SER A 106 -19.79 -12.13 -13.80
CA SER A 106 -20.88 -11.49 -13.06
C SER A 106 -21.63 -12.51 -12.22
N ASP A 107 -22.00 -13.64 -12.82
CA ASP A 107 -22.69 -14.71 -12.10
C ASP A 107 -21.78 -15.31 -11.02
N VAL A 108 -20.46 -15.39 -11.25
CA VAL A 108 -19.48 -15.84 -10.25
C VAL A 108 -19.42 -14.88 -9.06
N TYR A 109 -19.46 -13.57 -9.28
CA TYR A 109 -19.56 -12.61 -8.18
C TYR A 109 -20.81 -12.87 -7.34
N SER A 110 -21.96 -13.00 -7.99
CA SER A 110 -23.22 -13.29 -7.32
C SER A 110 -23.19 -14.63 -6.56
N LEU A 111 -22.55 -15.65 -7.14
CA LEU A 111 -22.31 -16.93 -6.46
C LEU A 111 -21.45 -16.76 -5.21
N GLY A 112 -20.41 -15.92 -5.24
CA GLY A 112 -19.59 -15.59 -4.06
C GLY A 112 -20.43 -15.04 -2.90
N ILE A 113 -21.36 -14.13 -3.20
CA ILE A 113 -22.29 -13.57 -2.21
C ILE A 113 -23.24 -14.65 -1.66
N ILE A 114 -23.75 -15.54 -2.52
CA ILE A 114 -24.59 -16.68 -2.10
C ILE A 114 -23.81 -17.65 -1.20
N LEU A 115 -22.55 -17.94 -1.51
CA LEU A 115 -21.71 -18.81 -0.68
C LEU A 115 -21.51 -18.18 0.71
N TRP A 116 -21.24 -16.87 0.77
CA TRP A 116 -21.18 -16.17 2.05
C TRP A 116 -22.51 -16.23 2.82
N GLU A 117 -23.65 -16.06 2.14
CA GLU A 117 -24.97 -16.15 2.75
C GLU A 117 -25.30 -17.56 3.27
N LEU A 118 -24.86 -18.62 2.59
CA LEU A 118 -24.94 -20.00 3.08
C LEU A 118 -24.12 -20.19 4.37
N SER A 119 -22.99 -19.48 4.51
CA SER A 119 -22.16 -19.52 5.72
C SER A 119 -22.79 -18.77 6.89
N SER A 120 -23.43 -17.62 6.61
CA SER A 120 -23.93 -16.69 7.62
C SER A 120 -25.39 -16.94 8.03
N GLY A 121 -26.18 -17.53 7.15
CA GLY A 121 -27.62 -17.73 7.35
C GLY A 121 -28.44 -16.44 7.30
N ARG A 122 -27.81 -15.29 6.99
CA ARG A 122 -28.44 -13.97 7.01
C ARG A 122 -28.27 -13.24 5.68
N PRO A 123 -29.16 -12.28 5.35
CA PRO A 123 -29.02 -11.42 4.19
C PRO A 123 -27.66 -10.68 4.16
N PRO A 124 -26.97 -10.60 3.00
CA PRO A 124 -25.77 -9.79 2.86
C PRO A 124 -26.11 -8.30 2.98
N PHE A 125 -25.22 -7.57 3.64
CA PHE A 125 -25.26 -6.15 3.93
C PHE A 125 -26.55 -5.70 4.63
N SER A 126 -27.06 -6.54 5.54
CA SER A 126 -28.33 -6.29 6.26
C SER A 126 -28.38 -4.99 7.08
N SER A 127 -27.24 -4.38 7.39
CA SER A 127 -27.15 -3.10 8.10
C SER A 127 -27.39 -1.87 7.21
N PHE A 128 -27.39 -2.02 5.88
CA PHE A 128 -27.59 -0.91 4.95
C PHE A 128 -29.06 -0.75 4.58
N GLU A 129 -29.67 0.37 4.98
CA GLU A 129 -31.02 0.73 4.56
C GLU A 129 -31.05 1.40 3.17
N SER A 130 -30.01 2.16 2.83
CA SER A 130 -29.92 2.89 1.56
C SER A 130 -29.21 2.08 0.49
N VAL A 131 -29.94 1.80 -0.60
CA VAL A 131 -29.39 1.16 -1.81
C VAL A 131 -28.20 1.94 -2.38
N LEU A 132 -28.27 3.28 -2.38
CA LEU A 132 -27.16 4.10 -2.88
C LEU A 132 -25.92 3.99 -1.99
N ALA A 133 -26.09 4.02 -0.67
CA ALA A 133 -24.99 3.87 0.27
C ALA A 133 -24.33 2.50 0.15
N LEU A 134 -25.14 1.44 -0.01
CA LEU A 134 -24.66 0.09 -0.26
C LEU A 134 -23.86 0.00 -1.56
N SER A 135 -24.39 0.57 -2.65
CA SER A 135 -23.70 0.58 -3.95
C SER A 135 -22.33 1.27 -3.87
N VAL A 136 -22.24 2.42 -3.18
CA VAL A 136 -20.96 3.11 -2.95
C VAL A 136 -20.01 2.27 -2.09
N HIS A 137 -20.52 1.60 -1.06
CA HIS A 137 -19.73 0.75 -0.18
C HIS A 137 -19.11 -0.44 -0.93
N ILE A 138 -19.92 -1.14 -1.74
CA ILE A 138 -19.48 -2.26 -2.58
C ILE A 138 -18.46 -1.80 -3.63
N PHE A 139 -18.71 -0.66 -4.26
CA PHE A 139 -17.81 -0.07 -5.27
C PHE A 139 -16.42 0.24 -4.71
N LYS A 140 -16.33 0.68 -3.45
CA LYS A 140 -15.05 0.90 -2.75
C LYS A 140 -14.28 -0.38 -2.44
N GLY A 141 -14.80 -1.56 -2.81
CA GLY A 141 -14.16 -2.85 -2.59
C GLY A 141 -14.48 -3.49 -1.24
N ASN A 142 -15.32 -2.87 -0.41
CA ASN A 142 -15.70 -3.43 0.88
C ASN A 142 -16.63 -4.64 0.69
N ARG A 143 -16.49 -5.63 1.57
CA ARG A 143 -17.25 -6.89 1.56
C ARG A 143 -17.67 -7.25 2.98
N GLU A 144 -18.52 -8.27 3.10
CA GLU A 144 -18.89 -8.84 4.40
C GLU A 144 -17.71 -9.54 5.07
N ASP A 145 -17.72 -9.53 6.40
CA ASP A 145 -16.71 -10.22 7.21
C ASP A 145 -16.95 -11.74 7.20
N PRO A 146 -15.87 -12.56 7.29
CA PRO A 146 -16.01 -14.00 7.47
C PRO A 146 -16.78 -14.37 8.74
N ILE A 147 -17.59 -15.41 8.65
CA ILE A 147 -18.38 -15.93 9.77
C ILE A 147 -17.54 -16.96 10.53
N GLU A 148 -17.59 -16.89 11.86
CA GLU A 148 -16.98 -17.88 12.76
C GLU A 148 -17.44 -19.30 12.40
N ASP A 149 -16.57 -20.29 12.64
CA ASP A 149 -16.79 -21.70 12.29
C ASP A 149 -16.94 -22.02 10.80
N THR A 150 -16.72 -21.06 9.89
CA THR A 150 -16.74 -21.35 8.44
C THR A 150 -15.46 -22.07 8.00
N PRO A 151 -15.55 -23.21 7.28
CA PRO A 151 -14.38 -23.93 6.76
C PRO A 151 -13.46 -23.01 5.98
N PHE A 152 -12.17 -23.10 6.26
CA PHE A 152 -11.19 -22.13 5.76
C PHE A 152 -11.16 -22.03 4.22
N GLN A 153 -11.11 -23.18 3.55
CA GLN A 153 -11.10 -23.25 2.09
C GLN A 153 -12.39 -22.67 1.48
N TYR A 154 -13.50 -22.73 2.21
CA TYR A 154 -14.77 -22.14 1.80
C TYR A 154 -14.72 -20.61 1.84
N ILE A 155 -14.07 -20.04 2.86
CA ILE A 155 -13.82 -18.59 2.97
C ILE A 155 -12.98 -18.10 1.80
N GLN A 156 -11.86 -18.76 1.52
CA GLN A 156 -10.99 -18.39 0.41
C GLN A 156 -11.74 -18.44 -0.92
N LEU A 157 -12.55 -19.47 -1.11
CA LEU A 157 -13.29 -19.65 -2.34
C LEU A 157 -14.30 -18.51 -2.59
N TYR A 158 -15.17 -18.18 -1.62
CA TYR A 158 -16.11 -17.09 -1.85
C TYR A 158 -15.41 -15.73 -1.95
N LYS A 159 -14.27 -15.56 -1.27
CA LYS A 159 -13.47 -14.34 -1.38
C LYS A 159 -12.87 -14.14 -2.77
N GLN A 160 -12.41 -15.21 -3.40
CA GLN A 160 -11.97 -15.17 -4.80
C GLN A 160 -13.14 -14.92 -5.76
N CYS A 161 -14.32 -15.46 -5.46
CA CYS A 161 -15.50 -15.28 -6.31
C CYS A 161 -15.97 -13.81 -6.37
N TRP A 162 -15.91 -13.08 -5.26
CA TRP A 162 -16.42 -11.70 -5.18
C TRP A 162 -15.34 -10.61 -5.35
N ASP A 163 -14.19 -10.97 -5.94
CA ASP A 163 -13.07 -10.05 -6.21
C ASP A 163 -13.55 -8.82 -6.99
N ASN A 164 -13.00 -7.66 -6.66
CA ASN A 164 -13.40 -6.40 -7.29
C ASN A 164 -13.06 -6.39 -8.79
N ASN A 165 -11.97 -7.03 -9.20
CA ASN A 165 -11.61 -7.20 -10.61
C ASN A 165 -12.19 -8.51 -11.18
N PRO A 166 -13.10 -8.44 -12.19
CA PRO A 166 -13.70 -9.63 -12.79
C PRO A 166 -12.71 -10.66 -13.35
N THR A 167 -11.52 -10.24 -13.78
CA THR A 167 -10.51 -11.16 -14.35
C THR A 167 -9.88 -12.07 -13.29
N ASN A 168 -9.88 -11.66 -12.03
CA ASN A 168 -9.31 -12.43 -10.92
C ASN A 168 -10.25 -13.53 -10.42
N ARG A 169 -11.54 -13.43 -10.76
CA ARG A 169 -12.55 -14.39 -10.30
C ARG A 169 -12.35 -15.73 -11.03
N PRO A 170 -12.48 -16.88 -10.34
CA PRO A 170 -12.26 -18.20 -10.94
C PRO A 170 -13.32 -18.56 -12.00
N GLU A 171 -13.06 -19.60 -12.79
CA GLU A 171 -14.07 -20.24 -13.62
C GLU A 171 -15.01 -21.11 -12.78
N THR A 172 -16.30 -21.19 -13.15
CA THR A 172 -17.30 -21.94 -12.37
C THR A 172 -16.96 -23.43 -12.22
N ARG A 173 -16.21 -23.99 -13.18
CA ARG A 173 -15.69 -25.36 -13.07
C ARG A 173 -14.74 -25.50 -11.88
N LEU A 174 -13.80 -24.58 -11.74
CA LEU A 174 -12.83 -24.59 -10.65
C LEU A 174 -13.55 -24.45 -9.30
N ILE A 175 -14.54 -23.56 -9.22
CA ILE A 175 -15.37 -23.38 -8.01
C ILE A 175 -16.04 -24.70 -7.60
N PHE A 176 -16.69 -25.38 -8.55
CA PHE A 176 -17.35 -26.65 -8.29
C PHE A 176 -16.38 -27.75 -7.85
N ASP A 177 -15.22 -27.85 -8.50
CA ASP A 177 -14.20 -28.84 -8.18
C ASP A 177 -13.57 -28.55 -6.80
N THR A 178 -13.31 -27.28 -6.46
CA THR A 178 -12.87 -26.86 -5.12
C THR A 178 -13.91 -27.22 -4.06
N LEU A 179 -15.19 -26.90 -4.26
CA LEU A 179 -16.25 -27.24 -3.29
C LEU A 179 -16.30 -28.74 -2.99
N LYS A 180 -16.03 -29.61 -3.97
CA LYS A 180 -15.96 -31.07 -3.76
C LYS A 180 -14.86 -31.51 -2.81
N GLN A 181 -13.75 -30.79 -2.81
CA GLN A 181 -12.55 -31.14 -2.04
C GLN A 181 -12.57 -30.57 -0.62
N ILE A 182 -13.43 -29.58 -0.33
CA ILE A 182 -13.51 -28.97 1.01
C ILE A 182 -13.88 -30.01 2.06
N ASN A 183 -13.03 -30.11 3.09
CA ASN A 183 -13.31 -30.88 4.30
C ASN A 183 -14.17 -30.05 5.27
N PRO A 184 -15.42 -30.46 5.57
CA PRO A 184 -16.31 -29.69 6.45
C PRO A 184 -15.85 -29.65 7.91
N ASN A 185 -14.95 -30.55 8.33
CA ASN A 185 -14.44 -30.61 9.70
C ASN A 185 -13.14 -29.81 9.87
N GLU A 186 -12.55 -29.32 8.78
CA GLU A 186 -11.39 -28.42 8.81
C GLU A 186 -11.89 -27.01 9.13
N THR A 187 -12.16 -26.80 10.42
CA THR A 187 -12.56 -25.54 11.03
C THR A 187 -11.32 -24.82 11.55
N LEU A 188 -11.41 -23.49 11.67
CA LEU A 188 -10.28 -22.65 12.08
C LEU A 188 -9.90 -22.93 13.53
N SER A 189 -8.80 -23.65 13.76
CA SER A 189 -8.08 -23.50 15.03
C SER A 189 -7.41 -22.12 15.04
N GLN A 190 -7.40 -21.43 16.18
CA GLN A 190 -6.70 -20.13 16.33
C GLN A 190 -5.23 -20.18 15.86
N HIS A 191 -4.60 -21.37 15.91
CA HIS A 191 -3.23 -21.58 15.47
C HIS A 191 -3.06 -21.56 13.93
N GLN A 192 -4.05 -22.05 13.17
CA GLN A 192 -4.02 -22.06 11.70
C GLN A 192 -4.47 -20.72 11.08
N LEU A 193 -5.28 -19.93 11.79
CA LEU A 193 -5.55 -18.53 11.44
C LEU A 193 -4.26 -17.71 11.36
N ILE A 194 -3.34 -17.94 12.29
CA ILE A 194 -2.03 -17.28 12.31
C ILE A 194 -1.17 -17.74 11.13
N GLU A 195 -1.11 -19.05 10.84
CA GLU A 195 -0.29 -19.58 9.74
C GLU A 195 -0.76 -19.14 8.35
N VAL A 196 -2.07 -19.15 8.08
CA VAL A 196 -2.58 -18.69 6.78
C VAL A 196 -2.45 -17.17 6.65
N SER A 197 -2.76 -16.41 7.70
CA SER A 197 -2.53 -14.97 7.71
C SER A 197 -1.05 -14.66 7.46
N ALA A 198 -0.15 -15.39 8.12
CA ALA A 198 1.29 -15.30 7.90
C ALA A 198 1.65 -15.62 6.45
N GLN A 199 1.12 -16.70 5.86
CA GLN A 199 1.40 -17.07 4.48
C GLN A 199 0.87 -16.04 3.46
N PHE A 200 -0.28 -15.42 3.72
CA PHE A 200 -0.82 -14.36 2.89
C PHE A 200 0.07 -13.12 2.91
N PHE A 201 0.46 -12.67 4.10
CA PHE A 201 1.39 -11.53 4.24
C PHE A 201 2.76 -11.87 3.68
N GLU A 202 3.22 -13.12 3.79
CA GLU A 202 4.48 -13.56 3.20
C GLU A 202 4.44 -13.52 1.67
N ASN A 203 3.32 -13.87 1.04
CA ASN A 203 3.15 -13.72 -0.40
C ASN A 203 3.10 -12.25 -0.82
N LEU A 204 2.39 -11.40 -0.08
CA LEU A 204 2.38 -9.95 -0.29
C LEU A 204 3.77 -9.34 -0.16
N ARG A 205 4.57 -9.78 0.82
CA ARG A 205 5.95 -9.33 0.99
C ARG A 205 6.80 -9.68 -0.23
N LYS A 206 6.68 -10.91 -0.74
CA LYS A 206 7.40 -11.34 -1.95
C LYS A 206 7.00 -10.49 -3.16
N GLU A 207 5.71 -10.27 -3.37
CA GLU A 207 5.21 -9.41 -4.44
C GLU A 207 5.72 -7.97 -4.32
N ALA A 208 5.71 -7.40 -3.11
CA ALA A 208 6.22 -6.06 -2.85
C ALA A 208 7.71 -5.95 -3.20
N HIS A 209 8.52 -6.94 -2.83
CA HIS A 209 9.94 -6.99 -3.20
C HIS A 209 10.15 -7.16 -4.71
N GLU A 210 9.39 -8.03 -5.37
CA GLU A 210 9.47 -8.18 -6.83
C GLU A 210 9.13 -6.89 -7.57
N LEU A 211 8.11 -6.15 -7.13
CA LEU A 211 7.76 -4.85 -7.69
C LEU A 211 8.85 -3.81 -7.42
N PHE A 212 9.47 -3.84 -6.23
CA PHE A 212 10.56 -2.97 -5.86
C PHE A 212 11.78 -3.17 -6.76
N GLU A 213 12.21 -4.41 -6.98
CA GLU A 213 13.31 -4.76 -7.90
C GLU A 213 13.00 -4.40 -9.36
N GLN A 214 11.73 -4.37 -9.74
CA GLN A 214 11.28 -3.92 -11.06
C GLN A 214 11.19 -2.39 -11.22
N GLY A 215 11.52 -1.61 -10.18
CA GLY A 215 11.40 -0.14 -10.19
C GLY A 215 9.96 0.38 -10.09
N LYS A 216 8.98 -0.49 -9.79
CA LYS A 216 7.55 -0.13 -9.65
C LYS A 216 7.25 0.34 -8.23
N PHE A 217 7.96 1.37 -7.79
CA PHE A 217 7.97 1.84 -6.40
C PHE A 217 6.59 2.26 -5.89
N PHE A 218 5.75 2.87 -6.73
CA PHE A 218 4.41 3.27 -6.32
C PHE A 218 3.57 2.08 -5.84
N LYS A 219 3.56 0.99 -6.61
CA LYS A 219 2.81 -0.23 -6.25
C LYS A 219 3.47 -0.97 -5.09
N ALA A 220 4.80 -1.00 -5.04
CA ALA A 220 5.51 -1.60 -3.91
C ALA A 220 5.14 -0.89 -2.60
N LEU A 221 5.08 0.46 -2.61
CA LEU A 221 4.63 1.25 -1.46
C LEU A 221 3.22 0.87 -1.01
N GLU A 222 2.25 0.76 -1.93
CA GLU A 222 0.88 0.36 -1.58
C GLU A 222 0.86 -1.00 -0.85
N LEU A 223 1.66 -1.97 -1.30
CA LEU A 223 1.74 -3.28 -0.64
C LEU A 223 2.42 -3.18 0.73
N PHE A 224 3.52 -2.44 0.87
CA PHE A 224 4.17 -2.24 2.16
C PHE A 224 3.25 -1.54 3.17
N GLU A 225 2.46 -0.55 2.75
CA GLU A 225 1.46 0.11 3.60
C GLU A 225 0.38 -0.86 4.07
N VAL A 226 -0.11 -1.74 3.18
CA VAL A 226 -1.06 -2.80 3.54
C VAL A 226 -0.44 -3.76 4.55
N ILE A 227 0.81 -4.17 4.36
CA ILE A 227 1.52 -5.09 5.27
C ILE A 227 1.70 -4.42 6.64
N LEU A 228 2.16 -3.17 6.70
CA LEU A 228 2.37 -2.41 7.93
C LEU A 228 1.08 -2.19 8.72
N LYS A 229 -0.05 -1.99 8.04
CA LYS A 229 -1.35 -1.75 8.69
C LYS A 229 -1.99 -3.00 9.25
N ASN A 230 -1.76 -4.16 8.62
CA ASN A 230 -2.55 -5.37 8.88
C ASN A 230 -1.73 -6.55 9.44
N CYS A 231 -0.40 -6.44 9.51
CA CYS A 231 0.49 -7.49 10.02
C CYS A 231 1.23 -7.01 11.27
N GLN A 232 1.27 -7.83 12.32
CA GLN A 232 2.20 -7.60 13.43
C GLN A 232 3.60 -8.00 12.96
N LEU A 233 4.38 -7.01 12.53
CA LEU A 233 5.77 -7.20 12.13
C LEU A 233 6.68 -7.21 13.36
N SER A 234 7.74 -7.99 13.28
CA SER A 234 8.88 -7.79 14.18
C SER A 234 9.48 -6.38 13.96
N PRO A 235 10.19 -5.80 14.95
CA PRO A 235 10.84 -4.50 14.78
C PRO A 235 11.77 -4.45 13.56
N GLU A 236 12.49 -5.55 13.28
CA GLU A 236 13.38 -5.64 12.12
C GLU A 236 12.64 -5.60 10.79
N GLU A 237 11.52 -6.31 10.67
CA GLU A 237 10.70 -6.32 9.46
C GLU A 237 9.99 -4.98 9.25
N GLN A 238 9.57 -4.32 10.33
CA GLN A 238 9.00 -2.99 10.26
C GLN A 238 10.01 -1.97 9.71
N VAL A 239 11.26 -2.05 10.15
CA VAL A 239 12.35 -1.24 9.58
C VAL A 239 12.52 -1.55 8.10
N LYS A 240 12.61 -2.83 7.69
CA LYS A 240 12.74 -3.19 6.26
C LYS A 240 11.59 -2.67 5.39
N ALA A 241 10.37 -2.63 5.91
CA ALA A 241 9.21 -2.12 5.19
C ALA A 241 9.15 -0.58 5.12
N THR A 242 9.81 0.12 6.04
CA THR A 242 9.77 1.60 6.16
C THR A 242 11.11 2.28 5.84
N ALA A 243 12.16 1.51 5.57
CA ALA A 243 13.47 1.99 5.19
C ALA A 243 13.87 1.40 3.84
N TRP A 244 13.93 2.23 2.81
CA TRP A 244 14.28 1.81 1.46
C TRP A 244 15.71 2.22 1.13
N ASP A 245 16.51 1.26 0.68
CA ASP A 245 17.81 1.50 0.06
C ASP A 245 17.68 1.29 -1.46
N LEU A 246 17.84 2.40 -2.18
CA LEU A 246 17.82 2.48 -3.64
C LEU A 246 19.15 2.97 -4.19
N SER A 247 20.23 2.81 -3.43
CA SER A 247 21.57 3.19 -3.88
C SER A 247 21.97 2.44 -5.14
N ARG A 248 22.43 3.16 -6.16
CA ARG A 248 22.82 2.61 -7.48
C ARG A 248 21.71 1.81 -8.19
N ASN A 249 20.45 1.95 -7.77
CA ASN A 249 19.31 1.18 -8.28
C ASN A 249 18.16 2.06 -8.78
N CYS A 250 18.33 3.39 -8.78
CA CYS A 250 17.31 4.34 -9.19
C CYS A 250 17.74 5.06 -10.48
N GLY A 251 17.65 4.36 -11.63
CA GLY A 251 17.80 5.00 -12.94
C GLY A 251 16.74 6.09 -13.20
N PHE A 252 16.95 6.94 -14.21
CA PHE A 252 16.10 8.12 -14.45
C PHE A 252 14.60 7.79 -14.62
N GLU A 253 14.26 6.69 -15.29
CA GLU A 253 12.87 6.24 -15.45
C GLU A 253 12.25 5.82 -14.10
N ASN A 254 13.00 5.06 -13.31
CA ASN A 254 12.60 4.60 -11.98
C ASN A 254 12.48 5.78 -10.98
N PHE A 255 13.26 6.85 -11.18
CA PHE A 255 13.21 8.03 -10.31
C PHE A 255 11.85 8.74 -10.39
N ASN A 256 11.21 8.80 -11.57
CA ASN A 256 9.87 9.37 -11.68
C ASN A 256 8.82 8.55 -10.91
N GLU A 257 8.88 7.21 -11.00
CA GLU A 257 8.05 6.31 -10.19
C GLU A 257 8.27 6.52 -8.69
N LEU A 258 9.52 6.72 -8.27
CA LEU A 258 9.86 7.03 -6.89
C LEU A 258 9.22 8.35 -6.44
N ILE A 259 9.31 9.40 -7.26
CA ILE A 259 8.66 10.69 -6.95
C ILE A 259 7.13 10.51 -6.82
N MET A 260 6.50 9.69 -7.65
CA MET A 260 5.07 9.37 -7.50
C MET A 260 4.77 8.66 -6.18
N ALA A 261 5.58 7.67 -5.81
CA ALA A 261 5.46 6.96 -4.53
C ALA A 261 5.58 7.92 -3.36
N LEU A 262 6.63 8.74 -3.32
CA LEU A 262 6.89 9.66 -2.22
C LEU A 262 5.82 10.74 -2.05
N ARG A 263 5.12 11.13 -3.12
CA ARG A 263 3.96 12.06 -3.06
C ARG A 263 2.75 11.46 -2.36
N LYS A 264 2.64 10.14 -2.27
CA LYS A 264 1.55 9.43 -1.58
C LYS A 264 1.97 8.76 -0.29
N ASN A 265 3.27 8.73 -0.02
CA ASN A 265 3.86 8.08 1.13
C ASN A 265 3.23 8.51 2.47
N THR A 266 2.75 7.53 3.22
CA THR A 266 2.29 7.70 4.61
C THR A 266 3.07 6.87 5.62
N THR A 267 4.04 6.07 5.20
CA THR A 267 4.71 5.08 6.08
C THR A 267 6.23 5.03 5.97
N LEU A 268 6.83 5.31 4.82
CA LEU A 268 8.28 5.30 4.62
C LEU A 268 8.94 6.39 5.45
N THR A 269 9.86 5.98 6.32
CA THR A 269 10.58 6.85 7.26
C THR A 269 12.05 7.06 6.88
N SER A 270 12.66 6.13 6.14
CA SER A 270 14.05 6.25 5.70
C SER A 270 14.18 5.96 4.20
N LEU A 271 14.96 6.78 3.51
CA LEU A 271 15.25 6.61 2.10
C LEU A 271 16.72 6.88 1.81
N GLU A 272 17.39 5.90 1.23
CA GLU A 272 18.76 6.00 0.74
C GLU A 272 18.80 5.95 -0.79
N LEU A 273 19.39 6.98 -1.39
CA LEU A 273 19.49 7.17 -2.84
C LEU A 273 20.94 7.39 -3.26
N GLY A 274 21.91 6.79 -2.57
CA GLY A 274 23.33 7.02 -2.84
C GLY A 274 23.73 6.64 -4.27
N SER A 275 24.64 7.40 -4.89
CA SER A 275 25.24 7.04 -6.18
C SER A 275 24.21 6.79 -7.30
N ASN A 276 23.22 7.67 -7.46
CA ASN A 276 22.19 7.60 -8.50
C ASN A 276 22.27 8.73 -9.54
N GLU A 277 23.33 9.55 -9.50
CA GLU A 277 23.57 10.64 -10.47
C GLU A 277 22.36 11.60 -10.63
N LEU A 278 21.62 11.85 -9.56
CA LEU A 278 20.36 12.63 -9.61
C LEU A 278 20.53 14.03 -10.19
N GLY A 279 21.69 14.65 -9.95
CA GLY A 279 22.01 15.99 -10.38
C GLY A 279 21.12 17.08 -9.75
N PRO A 280 21.29 18.34 -10.17
CA PRO A 280 20.46 19.44 -9.67
C PRO A 280 18.97 19.27 -9.94
N PHE A 281 18.62 18.57 -11.03
CA PHE A 281 17.22 18.32 -11.40
C PHE A 281 16.54 17.35 -10.43
N GLY A 282 17.19 16.22 -10.11
CA GLY A 282 16.66 15.28 -9.12
C GLY A 282 16.57 15.88 -7.72
N GLY A 283 17.55 16.71 -7.33
CA GLY A 283 17.49 17.49 -6.10
C GLY A 283 16.27 18.42 -6.03
N GLY A 284 15.90 19.04 -7.15
CA GLY A 284 14.68 19.85 -7.26
C GLY A 284 13.40 19.05 -7.05
N LEU A 285 13.28 17.89 -7.71
CA LEU A 285 12.12 17.01 -7.56
C LEU A 285 11.97 16.48 -6.13
N LEU A 286 13.07 16.08 -5.48
CA LEU A 286 13.05 15.68 -4.07
C LEU A 286 12.62 16.83 -3.16
N SER A 287 13.06 18.05 -3.43
CA SER A 287 12.66 19.24 -2.68
C SER A 287 11.14 19.47 -2.75
N GLU A 288 10.54 19.34 -3.94
CA GLU A 288 9.09 19.45 -4.12
C GLU A 288 8.30 18.41 -3.31
N VAL A 289 8.85 17.21 -3.15
CA VAL A 289 8.23 16.15 -2.37
C VAL A 289 8.40 16.40 -0.87
N LEU A 290 9.60 16.76 -0.43
CA LEU A 290 9.92 16.99 0.98
C LEU A 290 9.12 18.14 1.61
N CYS A 291 8.64 19.10 0.82
CA CYS A 291 7.83 20.21 1.35
C CYS A 291 6.43 19.78 1.83
N LYS A 292 5.96 18.60 1.41
CA LYS A 292 4.67 18.02 1.81
C LYS A 292 4.83 16.71 2.58
N ASN A 293 6.05 16.18 2.65
CA ASN A 293 6.30 14.94 3.35
C ASN A 293 6.15 15.13 4.87
N THR A 294 5.47 14.17 5.51
CA THR A 294 5.22 14.19 6.95
C THR A 294 5.76 12.95 7.66
N THR A 295 6.57 12.13 7.00
CA THR A 295 6.92 10.77 7.46
C THR A 295 8.40 10.43 7.36
N LEU A 296 9.12 10.94 6.36
CA LEU A 296 10.56 10.75 6.22
C LEU A 296 11.29 11.49 7.33
N THR A 297 12.05 10.73 8.10
CA THR A 297 12.94 11.18 9.17
C THR A 297 14.41 11.05 8.79
N SER A 298 14.73 10.18 7.83
CA SER A 298 16.09 9.94 7.33
C SER A 298 16.14 9.98 5.81
N LEU A 299 17.07 10.77 5.26
CA LEU A 299 17.31 10.86 3.83
C LEU A 299 18.82 10.84 3.55
N ILE A 300 19.28 9.87 2.77
CA ILE A 300 20.68 9.75 2.34
C ILE A 300 20.75 10.00 0.84
N LEU A 301 21.48 11.05 0.45
CA LEU A 301 21.69 11.48 -0.93
C LEU A 301 23.18 11.50 -1.30
N LYS A 302 24.02 10.73 -0.61
CA LYS A 302 25.47 10.70 -0.89
C LYS A 302 25.78 10.48 -2.37
N ASP A 303 26.80 11.13 -2.90
CA ASP A 303 27.32 10.88 -4.25
C ASP A 303 26.25 11.03 -5.37
N ASN A 304 25.57 12.17 -5.43
CA ASN A 304 24.50 12.42 -6.41
C ASN A 304 24.70 13.64 -7.31
N ASN A 305 25.88 14.27 -7.24
CA ASN A 305 26.23 15.43 -8.08
C ASN A 305 25.17 16.55 -8.05
N LEU A 306 24.52 16.76 -6.90
CA LEU A 306 23.43 17.74 -6.77
C LEU A 306 23.88 19.17 -7.12
N GLY A 307 25.15 19.48 -6.83
CA GLY A 307 25.75 20.78 -7.04
C GLY A 307 25.12 21.89 -6.18
N SER A 308 25.66 23.09 -6.29
CA SER A 308 25.15 24.27 -5.56
C SER A 308 23.67 24.56 -5.81
N LYS A 309 23.19 24.31 -7.04
CA LYS A 309 21.79 24.51 -7.42
C LYS A 309 20.86 23.51 -6.73
N GLY A 310 21.21 22.23 -6.70
CA GLY A 310 20.43 21.21 -5.98
C GLY A 310 20.44 21.44 -4.47
N GLY A 311 21.62 21.77 -3.90
CA GLY A 311 21.75 22.12 -2.48
C GLY A 311 20.89 23.32 -2.06
N LYS A 312 20.82 24.36 -2.90
CA LYS A 312 19.98 25.52 -2.65
C LYS A 312 18.49 25.15 -2.59
N LEU A 313 18.00 24.35 -3.55
CA LEU A 313 16.60 23.92 -3.59
C LEU A 313 16.23 23.09 -2.35
N LEU A 314 17.11 22.16 -1.95
CA LEU A 314 16.91 21.36 -0.73
C LEU A 314 16.87 22.26 0.51
N SER A 315 17.76 23.25 0.59
CA SER A 315 17.83 24.20 1.72
C SER A 315 16.55 25.04 1.86
N GLU A 316 15.96 25.49 0.73
CA GLU A 316 14.72 26.26 0.73
C GLU A 316 13.55 25.51 1.37
N VAL A 317 13.53 24.18 1.22
CA VAL A 317 12.49 23.32 1.79
C VAL A 317 12.86 22.86 3.19
N LEU A 318 14.13 22.61 3.46
CA LEU A 318 14.62 22.18 4.77
C LEU A 318 14.23 23.17 5.87
N CYS A 319 14.24 24.48 5.60
CA CYS A 319 13.85 25.49 6.60
C CYS A 319 12.38 25.38 7.08
N LYS A 320 11.52 24.65 6.35
CA LYS A 320 10.11 24.42 6.69
C LYS A 320 9.81 22.97 7.02
N ASN A 321 10.71 22.04 6.70
CA ASN A 321 10.48 20.64 6.95
C ASN A 321 10.58 20.35 8.46
N THR A 322 9.55 19.69 9.00
CA THR A 322 9.41 19.42 10.43
C THR A 322 9.52 17.93 10.77
N THR A 323 10.02 17.10 9.86
CA THR A 323 10.07 15.64 10.05
C THR A 323 11.47 15.06 9.89
N LEU A 324 12.29 15.62 9.01
CA LEU A 324 13.61 15.12 8.71
C LEU A 324 14.57 15.41 9.87
N THR A 325 15.04 14.36 10.52
CA THR A 325 15.98 14.41 11.64
C THR A 325 17.41 14.08 11.24
N PHE A 326 17.57 13.34 10.13
CA PHE A 326 18.86 12.92 9.57
C PHE A 326 18.91 13.22 8.07
N LEU A 327 19.97 13.90 7.63
CA LEU A 327 20.23 14.19 6.23
C LEU A 327 21.71 13.93 5.91
N ASP A 328 21.97 13.10 4.91
CA ASP A 328 23.30 12.86 4.39
C ASP A 328 23.43 13.40 2.96
N LEU A 329 24.33 14.37 2.78
CA LEU A 329 24.66 15.02 1.51
C LEU A 329 26.15 14.83 1.16
N ASP A 330 26.83 13.83 1.71
CA ASP A 330 28.23 13.53 1.37
C ASP A 330 28.49 13.55 -0.15
N SER A 331 29.59 14.15 -0.58
CA SER A 331 30.07 14.08 -1.96
C SER A 331 29.03 14.56 -2.99
N ASN A 332 28.49 15.76 -2.82
CA ASN A 332 27.48 16.34 -3.71
C ASN A 332 27.90 17.65 -4.39
N GLU A 333 29.17 18.03 -4.27
CA GLU A 333 29.74 19.24 -4.90
C GLU A 333 28.94 20.53 -4.62
N LEU A 334 28.40 20.66 -3.41
CA LEU A 334 27.51 21.78 -3.06
C LEU A 334 28.19 23.15 -3.18
N GLY A 335 29.50 23.21 -2.94
CA GLY A 335 30.26 24.46 -2.99
C GLY A 335 29.87 25.44 -1.89
N SER A 336 30.54 26.60 -1.88
CA SER A 336 30.29 27.66 -0.89
C SER A 336 28.85 28.20 -0.93
N GLU A 337 28.25 28.31 -2.11
CA GLU A 337 26.87 28.77 -2.27
C GLU A 337 25.85 27.77 -1.71
N GLY A 338 26.06 26.46 -1.91
CA GLY A 338 25.26 25.42 -1.27
C GLY A 338 25.42 25.43 0.26
N GLY A 339 26.64 25.61 0.75
CA GLY A 339 26.93 25.76 2.18
C GLY A 339 26.21 26.95 2.83
N LYS A 340 26.24 28.13 2.20
CA LYS A 340 25.50 29.31 2.66
C LYS A 340 23.99 29.09 2.68
N ALA A 341 23.45 28.40 1.66
CA ALA A 341 22.03 28.08 1.61
C ALA A 341 21.62 27.15 2.77
N LEU A 342 22.41 26.11 3.02
CA LEU A 342 22.19 25.18 4.13
C LEU A 342 22.29 25.89 5.49
N ALA A 343 23.29 26.75 5.68
CA ALA A 343 23.42 27.57 6.88
C ALA A 343 22.15 28.41 7.16
N ASN A 344 21.62 29.09 6.13
CA ASN A 344 20.39 29.85 6.25
C ASN A 344 19.18 28.98 6.61
N ALA A 345 19.14 27.73 6.12
CA ALA A 345 18.10 26.78 6.47
C ALA A 345 18.22 26.31 7.93
N LEU A 346 19.45 26.03 8.39
CA LEU A 346 19.74 25.60 9.76
C LEU A 346 19.38 26.67 10.81
N CYS A 347 19.51 27.97 10.50
CA CYS A 347 19.06 29.02 11.41
C CYS A 347 17.55 28.97 11.72
N LYS A 348 16.75 28.31 10.86
CA LYS A 348 15.28 28.23 10.98
C LYS A 348 14.79 26.84 11.30
N ASN A 349 15.50 25.81 10.84
CA ASN A 349 15.11 24.44 11.05
C ASN A 349 15.39 24.04 12.50
N THR A 350 14.37 23.54 13.18
CA THR A 350 14.44 23.10 14.58
C THR A 350 14.27 21.58 14.73
N THR A 351 14.31 20.82 13.63
CA THR A 351 14.03 19.37 13.62
C THR A 351 15.25 18.53 13.29
N LEU A 352 16.11 19.01 12.39
CA LEU A 352 17.29 18.28 11.94
C LEU A 352 18.28 18.17 13.10
N THR A 353 18.66 16.94 13.41
CA THR A 353 19.55 16.60 14.53
C THR A 353 20.91 16.11 14.03
N SER A 354 20.98 15.59 12.81
CA SER A 354 22.20 15.07 12.21
C SER A 354 22.30 15.49 10.75
N LEU A 355 23.43 16.07 10.39
CA LEU A 355 23.73 16.52 9.03
C LEU A 355 25.14 16.07 8.64
N ASN A 356 25.23 15.30 7.54
CA ASN A 356 26.50 14.95 6.91
C ASN A 356 26.71 15.78 5.64
N LEU A 357 27.79 16.56 5.60
CA LEU A 357 28.23 17.40 4.49
C LEU A 357 29.65 17.04 4.06
N GLU A 358 30.15 15.85 4.38
CA GLU A 358 31.50 15.44 3.98
C GLU A 358 31.76 15.66 2.48
N ASN A 359 32.98 16.08 2.14
CA ASN A 359 33.44 16.16 0.74
C ASN A 359 32.55 17.02 -0.20
N ASN A 360 32.14 18.20 0.24
CA ASN A 360 31.25 19.10 -0.53
C ASN A 360 31.92 20.39 -1.02
N ASN A 361 33.23 20.56 -0.81
CA ASN A 361 34.00 21.72 -1.23
C ASN A 361 33.38 23.07 -0.78
N LEU A 362 32.88 23.13 0.46
CA LEU A 362 32.19 24.32 0.99
C LEU A 362 33.10 25.56 1.05
N GLY A 363 34.41 25.37 1.24
CA GLY A 363 35.38 26.45 1.38
C GLY A 363 35.18 27.28 2.65
N SER A 364 36.07 28.26 2.86
CA SER A 364 36.03 29.13 4.05
C SER A 364 34.72 29.91 4.20
N GLU A 365 34.15 30.38 3.09
CA GLU A 365 32.90 31.14 3.09
C GLU A 365 31.69 30.27 3.48
N GLY A 366 31.62 29.03 2.98
CA GLY A 366 30.57 28.09 3.37
C GLY A 366 30.73 27.65 4.83
N GLY A 367 31.96 27.39 5.27
CA GLY A 367 32.27 27.06 6.66
C GLY A 367 31.90 28.17 7.63
N LYS A 368 32.25 29.42 7.32
CA LYS A 368 31.86 30.59 8.11
C LYS A 368 30.35 30.68 8.28
N ALA A 369 29.59 30.55 7.19
CA ALA A 369 28.14 30.61 7.25
C ALA A 369 27.55 29.49 8.14
N LEU A 370 28.08 28.27 8.04
CA LEU A 370 27.65 27.16 8.90
C LEU A 370 27.97 27.42 10.37
N ALA A 371 29.16 27.93 10.69
CA ALA A 371 29.54 28.27 12.06
C ALA A 371 28.65 29.39 12.64
N ASP A 372 28.34 30.42 11.86
CA ASP A 372 27.39 31.47 12.25
C ASP A 372 25.99 30.88 12.52
N ALA A 373 25.53 29.95 11.68
CA ALA A 373 24.24 29.28 11.86
C ALA A 373 24.19 28.46 13.16
N LEU A 374 25.28 27.74 13.49
CA LEU A 374 25.39 26.96 14.73
C LEU A 374 25.25 27.83 15.98
N CYS A 375 25.67 29.11 15.96
CA CYS A 375 25.50 29.99 17.12
C CYS A 375 24.02 30.17 17.53
N SER A 376 23.08 29.95 16.61
CA SER A 376 21.64 30.14 16.84
C SER A 376 20.82 28.85 16.72
N ASN A 377 21.33 27.83 16.03
CA ASN A 377 20.62 26.56 15.88
C ASN A 377 20.60 25.80 17.22
N SER A 378 19.42 25.29 17.57
CA SER A 378 19.17 24.60 18.84
C SER A 378 18.70 23.15 18.66
N SER A 379 18.84 22.56 17.47
CA SER A 379 18.37 21.20 17.18
C SER A 379 19.48 20.25 16.74
N LEU A 380 20.49 20.77 16.04
CA LEU A 380 21.55 19.98 15.46
C LEU A 380 22.49 19.49 16.57
N ALA A 381 22.62 18.16 16.67
CA ALA A 381 23.46 17.46 17.63
C ALA A 381 24.71 16.87 16.97
N PHE A 382 24.65 16.55 15.67
CA PHE A 382 25.75 15.96 14.91
C PHE A 382 25.95 16.70 13.60
N LEU A 383 27.17 17.16 13.35
CA LEU A 383 27.57 17.78 12.09
C LEU A 383 28.88 17.15 11.60
N ASN A 384 28.84 16.51 10.44
CA ASN A 384 30.05 16.10 9.73
C ASN A 384 30.32 17.09 8.58
N ILE A 385 31.45 17.79 8.64
CA ILE A 385 31.94 18.69 7.60
C ILE A 385 33.36 18.31 7.18
N ARG A 386 33.75 17.04 7.35
CA ARG A 386 35.06 16.52 6.92
C ARG A 386 35.33 16.82 5.43
N SER A 387 36.59 17.07 5.07
CA SER A 387 37.00 17.23 3.67
C SER A 387 36.29 18.37 2.90
N ASN A 388 36.09 19.53 3.51
CA ASN A 388 35.39 20.67 2.90
C ASN A 388 36.25 21.90 2.60
N ASN A 389 37.57 21.79 2.78
CA ASN A 389 38.53 22.86 2.53
C ASN A 389 38.17 24.17 3.27
N ILE A 390 37.71 24.07 4.53
CA ILE A 390 37.29 25.22 5.35
C ILE A 390 38.46 26.18 5.64
N GLY A 391 39.68 25.66 5.79
CA GLY A 391 40.88 26.43 6.11
C GLY A 391 40.92 26.96 7.55
N LEU A 392 42.08 27.50 7.94
CA LEU A 392 42.34 27.97 9.30
C LEU A 392 41.33 29.03 9.78
N SER A 393 40.98 29.99 8.92
CA SER A 393 40.04 31.05 9.28
C SER A 393 38.66 30.50 9.63
N GLY A 394 38.14 29.56 8.84
CA GLY A 394 36.87 28.92 9.15
C GLY A 394 36.95 28.05 10.41
N GLY A 395 38.08 27.36 10.64
CA GLY A 395 38.32 26.59 11.87
C GLY A 395 38.19 27.43 13.15
N TYR A 396 38.79 28.63 13.19
CA TYR A 396 38.65 29.54 14.34
C TYR A 396 37.20 29.97 14.59
N ILE A 397 36.41 30.19 13.54
CA ILE A 397 35.00 30.59 13.67
C ILE A 397 34.17 29.44 14.24
N PHE A 398 34.48 28.18 13.91
CA PHE A 398 33.84 27.03 14.54
C PHE A 398 34.14 26.96 16.05
N VAL A 399 35.38 27.22 16.49
CA VAL A 399 35.70 27.28 17.93
C VAL A 399 34.84 28.32 18.63
N GLU A 400 34.71 29.53 18.06
CA GLU A 400 33.84 30.58 18.64
C GLU A 400 32.36 30.15 18.66
N ALA A 401 31.89 29.50 17.60
CA ALA A 401 30.52 29.02 17.51
C ALA A 401 30.21 27.97 18.58
N LEU A 402 31.14 27.05 18.85
CA LEU A 402 30.98 26.01 19.89
C LEU A 402 30.97 26.58 21.31
N CYS A 403 31.62 27.72 21.57
CA CYS A 403 31.49 28.41 22.85
C CYS A 403 30.06 28.92 23.11
N LYS A 404 29.26 29.14 22.05
CA LYS A 404 27.89 29.66 22.13
C LYS A 404 26.84 28.56 21.96
N ASN A 405 27.12 27.55 21.15
CA ASN A 405 26.20 26.46 20.87
C ASN A 405 26.19 25.45 22.03
N THR A 406 25.00 25.12 22.54
CA THR A 406 24.85 24.17 23.66
C THR A 406 24.23 22.83 23.24
N THR A 407 23.97 22.63 21.95
CA THR A 407 23.20 21.48 21.44
C THR A 407 24.03 20.50 20.63
N LEU A 408 25.04 20.99 19.92
CA LEU A 408 25.96 20.19 19.12
C LEU A 408 26.83 19.36 20.06
N LYS A 409 26.76 18.04 19.88
CA LYS A 409 27.49 17.05 20.67
C LYS A 409 28.71 16.51 19.93
N ASN A 410 28.66 16.55 18.60
CA ASN A 410 29.73 16.03 17.76
C ASN A 410 29.88 16.90 16.51
N LEU A 411 31.10 17.36 16.29
CA LEU A 411 31.54 18.06 15.08
C LEU A 411 32.74 17.30 14.49
N ASP A 412 32.59 16.74 13.30
CA ASP A 412 33.73 16.22 12.54
C ASP A 412 34.21 17.27 11.54
N ILE A 413 35.36 17.88 11.83
CA ILE A 413 36.02 18.88 10.96
C ILE A 413 37.35 18.37 10.40
N ARG A 414 37.61 17.06 10.42
CA ARG A 414 38.88 16.51 9.92
C ARG A 414 39.07 16.82 8.43
N ASP A 415 40.31 16.79 7.96
CA ASP A 415 40.67 17.01 6.55
C ASP A 415 40.22 18.37 5.96
N ASN A 416 40.13 19.41 6.79
CA ASN A 416 39.72 20.76 6.37
C ASN A 416 40.87 21.75 6.19
N ASN A 417 42.08 21.27 5.93
CA ASN A 417 43.28 22.10 5.78
C ASN A 417 43.53 23.01 7.00
N LEU A 418 43.42 22.44 8.21
CA LEU A 418 43.65 23.12 9.49
C LEU A 418 45.11 23.06 9.96
N LYS A 419 46.04 22.66 9.08
CA LYS A 419 47.46 22.52 9.41
C LYS A 419 48.03 23.89 9.84
N GLY A 420 48.77 23.91 10.96
CA GLY A 420 49.31 25.13 11.58
C GLY A 420 48.39 25.78 12.63
N GLY A 421 47.20 25.22 12.87
CA GLY A 421 46.29 25.63 13.94
C GLY A 421 46.22 24.61 15.07
N GLU A 422 47.35 24.28 15.71
CA GLU A 422 47.38 23.32 16.84
C GLU A 422 46.37 23.69 17.94
N VAL A 423 46.23 24.98 18.20
CA VAL A 423 45.23 25.56 19.13
C VAL A 423 43.78 25.23 18.75
N ILE A 424 43.49 25.09 17.45
CA ILE A 424 42.13 24.75 16.98
C ILE A 424 41.84 23.28 17.27
N VAL A 425 42.82 22.39 17.09
CA VAL A 425 42.67 20.96 17.36
C VAL A 425 42.53 20.69 18.86
N ASP A 426 43.19 21.47 19.71
CA ASP A 426 43.07 21.35 21.16
C ASP A 426 41.77 21.97 21.71
N ALA A 427 41.14 22.90 20.96
CA ALA A 427 39.93 23.61 21.37
C ALA A 427 38.61 22.95 20.89
N LEU A 428 38.69 22.03 19.93
CA LEU A 428 37.57 21.27 19.34
C LEU A 428 37.56 19.84 19.87
#